data_AF-A0A1V6CFI5-F1
#
_entry.id   AF-A0A1V6CFI5-F1
#
_cell.length_a   1.000
_cell.length_b   1.000
_cell.length_c   1.000
_cell.angle_alpha   90.00
_cell.angle_beta   90.00
_cell.angle_gamma   90.00
#
_symmetry.space_group_name_H-M   'P 1'
#
loop_
_entity.id
_entity.type
_entity.pdbx_description
1 polymer ?
#
loop_
_entity_poly.entity_id
_entity_poly.type
_entity_poly.pdbx_seq_one_letter_code
_entity_poly.pdbx_strand_id
1 'polypeptide(L)'
;MSAFEIVECARMARKLGYGTVVLQGGEDISISPDWIALVVREIKNETNLAVTLSLGERPENELRLWKEAGADRYLLRFETSNEELFKLIHPSLPWKVSDRIEQLKTLARLGYEVGSGVMVGIPGQDYEILANDIMTFKELDLDMIGVGPYIPHPCTSLGDGSLKPVLKGAQVPNDELMTLKTVALTRLVCPYSNIPSTTALATIDKESGRELGLMRGANIVMPNLTPPKYRVLYEIYPDKACANETAEQCTLCLEQRIESIGRRIGSGPGGRRRN
;
A
#
# COMPACT_ATOMS: atom_id res chain seq x y z
N MET A 1 -16.61 -8.63 -5.85
CA MET A 1 -16.50 -8.33 -7.30
C MET A 1 -16.30 -9.64 -8.03
N SER A 2 -16.92 -9.83 -9.19
CA SER A 2 -16.61 -10.98 -10.04
C SER A 2 -15.28 -10.80 -10.76
N ALA A 3 -14.72 -11.88 -11.33
CA ALA A 3 -13.50 -11.82 -12.15
C ALA A 3 -13.68 -10.83 -13.32
N PHE A 4 -14.82 -10.92 -14.00
CA PHE A 4 -15.20 -10.01 -15.09
C PHE A 4 -15.14 -8.53 -14.66
N GLU A 5 -15.75 -8.16 -13.53
CA GLU A 5 -15.72 -6.77 -13.04
C GLU A 5 -14.30 -6.29 -12.73
N ILE A 6 -13.42 -7.18 -12.24
CA ILE A 6 -12.02 -6.84 -11.95
C ILE A 6 -11.25 -6.61 -13.25
N VAL A 7 -11.43 -7.48 -14.25
CA VAL A 7 -10.79 -7.35 -15.57
C VAL A 7 -11.27 -6.09 -16.29
N GLU A 8 -12.56 -5.74 -16.19
CA GLU A 8 -13.09 -4.46 -16.70
C GLU A 8 -12.39 -3.25 -16.10
N CYS A 9 -12.13 -3.26 -14.78
CA CYS A 9 -11.37 -2.20 -14.12
C CYS A 9 -9.93 -2.11 -14.64
N ALA A 10 -9.30 -3.26 -14.95
CA ALA A 10 -7.97 -3.29 -15.55
C ALA A 10 -7.97 -2.78 -17.00
N ARG A 11 -8.98 -3.12 -17.81
CA ARG A 11 -9.18 -2.55 -19.15
C ARG A 11 -9.33 -1.03 -19.08
N MET A 12 -10.09 -0.53 -18.10
CA MET A 12 -10.22 0.91 -17.85
C MET A 12 -8.87 1.53 -17.46
N ALA A 13 -8.10 0.92 -16.56
CA ALA A 13 -6.76 1.39 -16.18
C ALA A 13 -5.86 1.57 -17.42
N ARG A 14 -5.85 0.59 -18.32
CA ARG A 14 -5.10 0.67 -19.59
C ARG A 14 -5.60 1.80 -20.48
N LYS A 15 -6.93 1.98 -20.60
CA LYS A 15 -7.53 3.07 -21.40
C LYS A 15 -7.14 4.45 -20.87
N LEU A 16 -6.99 4.59 -19.55
CA LEU A 16 -6.54 5.81 -18.88
C LEU A 16 -5.01 6.00 -18.93
N GLY A 17 -4.27 5.10 -19.58
CA GLY A 17 -2.81 5.20 -19.74
C GLY A 17 -2.01 4.75 -18.51
N TYR A 18 -2.63 4.13 -17.52
CA TYR A 18 -1.91 3.58 -16.38
C TYR A 18 -1.08 2.37 -16.81
N GLY A 19 0.09 2.19 -16.22
CA GLY A 19 0.96 1.04 -16.51
C GLY A 19 0.88 -0.11 -15.51
N THR A 20 0.11 0.05 -14.43
CA THR A 20 -0.03 -0.95 -13.36
C THR A 20 -1.46 -0.99 -12.85
N VAL A 21 -1.95 -2.19 -12.54
CA VAL A 21 -3.17 -2.39 -11.72
C VAL A 21 -2.80 -3.08 -10.42
N VAL A 22 -3.44 -2.66 -9.32
CA VAL A 22 -3.26 -3.26 -7.99
C VAL A 22 -4.55 -3.96 -7.57
N LEU A 23 -4.46 -5.26 -7.32
CA LEU A 23 -5.54 -6.05 -6.74
C LEU A 23 -5.34 -6.13 -5.23
N GLN A 24 -6.16 -5.41 -4.50
CA GLN A 24 -6.11 -5.35 -3.04
C GLN A 24 -7.40 -5.89 -2.43
N GLY A 25 -7.25 -6.69 -1.39
CA GLY A 25 -8.33 -7.27 -0.62
C GLY A 25 -7.98 -7.32 0.87
N GLY A 26 -8.91 -7.81 1.69
CA GLY A 26 -8.59 -8.20 3.06
C GLY A 26 -7.69 -9.43 3.08
N GLU A 27 -7.16 -9.76 4.25
CA GLU A 27 -6.46 -11.02 4.50
C GLU A 27 -7.47 -12.16 4.66
N ASP A 28 -8.08 -12.56 3.55
CA ASP A 28 -9.14 -13.58 3.50
C ASP A 28 -8.61 -14.88 2.89
N ILE A 29 -8.33 -15.87 3.75
CA ILE A 29 -7.81 -17.18 3.33
C ILE A 29 -8.81 -17.99 2.49
N SER A 30 -10.10 -17.64 2.51
CA SER A 30 -11.14 -18.33 1.73
C SER A 30 -11.09 -18.01 0.24
N ILE A 31 -10.41 -16.93 -0.15
CA ILE A 31 -10.20 -16.59 -1.56
C ILE A 31 -9.36 -17.68 -2.21
N SER A 32 -9.92 -18.31 -3.24
CA SER A 32 -9.26 -19.38 -4.01
C SER A 32 -7.99 -18.86 -4.69
N PRO A 33 -6.83 -19.53 -4.49
CA PRO A 33 -5.60 -19.13 -5.14
C PRO A 33 -5.65 -19.36 -6.66
N ASP A 34 -6.33 -20.40 -7.13
CA ASP A 34 -6.56 -20.66 -8.56
C ASP A 34 -7.41 -19.58 -9.23
N TRP A 35 -8.42 -19.07 -8.53
CA TRP A 35 -9.25 -17.98 -9.02
C TRP A 35 -8.46 -16.68 -9.17
N ILE A 36 -7.60 -16.34 -8.20
CA ILE A 36 -6.69 -15.19 -8.33
C ILE A 36 -5.72 -15.39 -9.50
N ALA A 37 -5.15 -16.59 -9.65
CA ALA A 37 -4.27 -16.91 -10.78
C ALA A 37 -4.98 -16.74 -12.13
N LEU A 38 -6.24 -17.15 -12.25
CA LEU A 38 -7.07 -16.93 -13.44
C LEU A 38 -7.22 -15.43 -13.74
N VAL A 39 -7.63 -14.63 -12.75
CA VAL A 39 -7.82 -13.18 -12.89
C VAL A 39 -6.51 -12.49 -13.31
N VAL A 40 -5.39 -12.87 -12.69
CA VAL A 40 -4.06 -12.33 -13.06
C VAL A 40 -3.76 -12.63 -14.53
N ARG A 41 -3.94 -13.88 -14.99
CA ARG A 41 -3.70 -14.25 -16.40
C ARG A 41 -4.60 -13.47 -17.36
N GLU A 42 -5.89 -13.33 -17.05
CA GLU A 42 -6.83 -12.55 -17.86
C GLU A 42 -6.37 -11.09 -18.00
N ILE A 43 -6.02 -10.44 -16.90
CA ILE A 43 -5.49 -9.07 -16.92
C ILE A 43 -4.23 -8.98 -17.77
N LYS A 44 -3.25 -9.88 -17.58
CA LYS A 44 -1.99 -9.86 -18.33
C LYS A 44 -2.24 -10.02 -19.83
N ASN A 45 -3.09 -10.97 -20.22
CA ASN A 45 -3.41 -11.26 -21.62
C ASN A 45 -4.10 -10.09 -22.32
N GLU A 46 -5.01 -9.40 -21.64
CA GLU A 46 -5.84 -8.39 -22.28
C GLU A 46 -5.25 -6.98 -22.20
N THR A 47 -4.43 -6.71 -21.18
CA THR A 47 -4.02 -5.34 -20.87
C THR A 47 -2.51 -5.15 -20.84
N ASN A 48 -1.70 -6.22 -20.79
CA ASN A 48 -0.25 -6.15 -20.63
C ASN A 48 0.22 -5.20 -19.49
N LEU A 49 -0.65 -4.91 -18.52
CA LEU A 49 -0.31 -4.09 -17.36
C LEU A 49 0.62 -4.88 -16.43
N ALA A 50 1.41 -4.17 -15.63
CA ALA A 50 1.97 -4.81 -14.43
C ALA A 50 0.84 -5.09 -13.43
N VAL A 51 0.84 -6.27 -12.84
CA VAL A 51 -0.14 -6.70 -11.84
C VAL A 51 0.54 -6.76 -10.48
N THR A 52 0.02 -5.96 -9.55
CA THR A 52 0.46 -5.96 -8.15
C THR A 52 -0.62 -6.58 -7.28
N LEU A 53 -0.25 -7.55 -6.44
CA LEU A 53 -1.17 -8.14 -5.46
C LEU A 53 -0.97 -7.55 -4.07
N SER A 54 -2.04 -7.42 -3.30
CA SER A 54 -2.04 -6.95 -1.90
C SER A 54 -3.12 -7.71 -1.15
N LEU A 55 -2.88 -8.99 -0.89
CA LEU A 55 -3.89 -9.95 -0.37
C LEU A 55 -3.52 -10.52 1.00
N GLY A 56 -2.72 -9.78 1.78
CA GLY A 56 -2.29 -10.17 3.13
C GLY A 56 -1.32 -11.35 3.15
N GLU A 57 -1.29 -12.08 4.26
CA GLU A 57 -0.36 -13.19 4.44
C GLU A 57 -0.87 -14.50 3.81
N ARG A 58 -0.19 -15.00 2.77
CA ARG A 58 -0.60 -16.19 2.00
C ARG A 58 0.48 -17.30 1.97
N PRO A 59 0.10 -18.59 1.98
CA PRO A 59 1.05 -19.70 1.86
C PRO A 59 1.98 -19.58 0.64
N GLU A 60 3.23 -20.05 0.77
CA GLU A 60 4.24 -19.91 -0.28
C GLU A 60 3.80 -20.54 -1.62
N ASN A 61 3.13 -21.69 -1.59
CA ASN A 61 2.63 -22.36 -2.79
C ASN A 61 1.63 -21.49 -3.58
N GLU A 62 0.83 -20.69 -2.90
CA GLU A 62 -0.10 -19.76 -3.54
C GLU A 62 0.62 -18.54 -4.09
N LEU A 63 1.57 -17.98 -3.34
CA LEU A 63 2.42 -16.89 -3.82
C LEU A 63 3.20 -17.30 -5.08
N ARG A 64 3.68 -18.54 -5.13
CA ARG A 64 4.35 -19.12 -6.31
C ARG A 64 3.38 -19.26 -7.48
N LEU A 65 2.20 -19.82 -7.24
CA LEU A 65 1.14 -19.95 -8.26
C LEU A 65 0.80 -18.59 -8.90
N TRP A 66 0.67 -17.54 -8.08
CA TRP A 66 0.38 -16.20 -8.59
C TRP A 66 1.54 -15.57 -9.34
N LYS A 67 2.78 -15.89 -8.95
CA LYS A 67 3.98 -15.45 -9.68
C LYS A 67 4.01 -16.08 -11.06
N GLU A 68 3.78 -17.39 -11.14
CA GLU A 68 3.70 -18.15 -12.39
C GLU A 68 2.52 -17.70 -13.27
N ALA A 69 1.43 -17.24 -12.66
CA ALA A 69 0.29 -16.65 -13.37
C ALA A 69 0.61 -15.28 -14.01
N GLY A 70 1.71 -14.64 -13.61
CA GLY A 70 2.18 -13.37 -14.18
C GLY A 70 2.07 -12.17 -13.24
N ALA A 71 1.89 -12.37 -11.93
CA ALA A 71 1.96 -11.28 -10.96
C ALA A 71 3.39 -10.72 -10.88
N ASP A 72 3.50 -9.39 -11.00
CA ASP A 72 4.79 -8.71 -11.06
C ASP A 72 5.27 -8.32 -9.66
N ARG A 73 4.35 -7.82 -8.83
CA ARG A 73 4.66 -7.23 -7.51
C ARG A 73 3.73 -7.72 -6.42
N TYR A 74 4.18 -7.59 -5.17
CA TYR A 74 3.37 -7.89 -4.00
C TYR A 74 3.54 -6.82 -2.93
N LEU A 75 2.43 -6.31 -2.38
CA LEU A 75 2.41 -5.36 -1.27
C LEU A 75 1.98 -6.07 0.01
N LEU A 76 2.87 -6.08 1.00
CA LEU A 76 2.62 -6.57 2.34
C LEU A 76 3.33 -5.65 3.33
N ARG A 77 2.62 -4.68 3.90
CA ARG A 77 3.20 -3.79 4.91
C ARG A 77 3.53 -4.58 6.17
N PHE A 78 4.72 -4.43 6.75
CA PHE A 78 4.99 -5.01 8.06
C PHE A 78 4.41 -4.17 9.20
N GLU A 79 3.83 -3.00 8.89
CA GLU A 79 3.09 -2.07 9.77
C GLU A 79 3.93 -1.37 10.83
N THR A 80 4.79 -2.11 11.53
CA THR A 80 5.83 -1.61 12.44
C THR A 80 6.89 -2.71 12.66
N SER A 81 8.15 -2.31 12.80
CA SER A 81 9.30 -3.16 13.11
C SER A 81 9.33 -3.60 14.58
N ASN A 82 8.52 -2.97 15.44
CA ASN A 82 8.41 -3.34 16.84
C ASN A 82 7.49 -4.56 17.02
N GLU A 83 8.07 -5.70 17.42
CA GLU A 83 7.35 -6.96 17.54
C GLU A 83 6.18 -6.92 18.57
N GLU A 84 6.36 -6.23 19.69
CA GLU A 84 5.32 -6.11 20.73
C GLU A 84 4.12 -5.31 20.20
N LEU A 85 4.38 -4.16 19.57
CA LEU A 85 3.34 -3.31 18.98
C LEU A 85 2.67 -4.02 17.80
N PHE A 86 3.43 -4.70 16.95
CA PHE A 86 2.90 -5.48 15.83
C PHE A 86 1.92 -6.56 16.31
N LYS A 87 2.31 -7.38 17.28
CA LYS A 87 1.43 -8.44 17.84
C LYS A 87 0.15 -7.88 18.46
N LEU A 88 0.21 -6.66 18.98
CA LEU A 88 -0.94 -6.00 19.59
C LEU A 88 -1.94 -5.50 18.55
N ILE A 89 -1.47 -4.90 17.46
CA ILE A 89 -2.32 -4.31 16.41
C ILE A 89 -2.68 -5.30 15.29
N HIS A 90 -1.92 -6.39 15.15
CA HIS A 90 -2.13 -7.48 14.20
C HIS A 90 -2.01 -8.83 14.93
N PRO A 91 -3.00 -9.17 15.79
CA PRO A 91 -2.96 -10.42 16.55
C PRO A 91 -2.97 -11.62 15.61
N SER A 92 -2.16 -12.63 15.97
CA SER A 92 -2.07 -13.87 15.19
C SER A 92 -3.40 -14.63 15.18
N LEU A 93 -3.66 -15.35 14.10
CA LEU A 93 -4.77 -16.27 14.03
C LEU A 93 -4.50 -17.46 14.97
N PRO A 94 -5.55 -18.12 15.51
CA PRO A 94 -5.37 -19.26 16.43
C PRO A 94 -4.51 -20.40 15.86
N TRP A 95 -4.45 -20.54 14.53
CA TRP A 95 -3.73 -21.60 13.82
C TRP A 95 -2.47 -21.13 13.07
N LYS A 96 -2.12 -19.84 13.12
CA LYS A 96 -0.97 -19.30 12.40
C LYS A 96 -0.41 -18.06 13.09
N VAL A 97 0.86 -18.13 13.44
CA VAL A 97 1.64 -16.96 13.89
C VAL A 97 1.93 -16.08 12.68
N SER A 98 1.62 -14.80 12.78
CA SER A 98 1.95 -13.81 11.75
C SER A 98 3.46 -13.51 11.78
N ASP A 99 4.08 -13.55 10.59
CA ASP A 99 5.47 -13.11 10.39
C ASP A 99 5.60 -12.49 8.99
N ARG A 100 5.28 -11.19 8.93
CA ARG A 100 5.34 -10.44 7.68
C ARG A 100 6.77 -10.24 7.19
N ILE A 101 7.77 -10.23 8.07
CA ILE A 101 9.17 -10.06 7.66
C ILE A 101 9.66 -11.29 6.90
N GLU A 102 9.41 -12.50 7.41
CA GLU A 102 9.79 -13.72 6.69
C GLU A 102 8.98 -13.89 5.40
N GLN A 103 7.71 -13.47 5.40
CA GLN A 103 6.93 -13.49 4.17
C GLN A 103 7.45 -12.53 3.10
N LEU A 104 7.90 -11.33 3.48
CA LEU A 104 8.55 -10.40 2.57
C LEU A 104 9.83 -11.01 1.96
N LYS A 105 10.64 -11.70 2.77
CA LYS A 105 11.81 -12.46 2.27
C LYS A 105 11.39 -13.57 1.31
N THR A 106 10.29 -14.28 1.60
CA THR A 106 9.74 -15.31 0.72
C THR A 106 9.32 -14.72 -0.63
N LEU A 107 8.60 -13.60 -0.63
CA LEU A 107 8.20 -12.88 -1.84
C LEU A 107 9.41 -12.46 -2.68
N ALA A 108 10.47 -11.97 -2.04
CA ALA A 108 11.72 -11.62 -2.72
C ALA A 108 12.40 -12.84 -3.35
N ARG A 109 12.46 -13.98 -2.63
CA ARG A 109 13.00 -15.26 -3.16
C ARG A 109 12.22 -15.77 -4.37
N LEU A 110 10.90 -15.54 -4.41
CA LEU A 110 10.03 -15.88 -5.54
C LEU A 110 10.15 -14.88 -6.71
N GLY A 111 10.92 -13.80 -6.58
CA GLY A 111 11.17 -12.84 -7.65
C GLY A 111 10.05 -11.81 -7.86
N TYR A 112 9.24 -11.52 -6.84
CA TYR A 112 8.37 -10.35 -6.85
C TYR A 112 9.19 -9.06 -6.71
N GLU A 113 8.73 -7.96 -7.33
CA GLU A 113 9.08 -6.64 -6.78
C GLU A 113 8.31 -6.49 -5.46
N VAL A 114 9.05 -6.40 -4.35
CA VAL A 114 8.46 -6.48 -3.01
C VAL A 114 8.18 -5.08 -2.48
N GLY A 115 6.92 -4.85 -2.13
CA GLY A 115 6.48 -3.64 -1.45
C GLY A 115 6.09 -3.88 -0.01
N SER A 116 6.55 -3.02 0.88
CA SER A 116 6.11 -3.00 2.27
C SER A 116 5.88 -1.57 2.74
N GLY A 117 5.89 -1.33 4.05
CA GLY A 117 5.56 -0.04 4.60
C GLY A 117 5.11 -0.09 6.05
N VAL A 118 4.91 1.10 6.62
CA VAL A 118 4.46 1.30 8.00
C VAL A 118 3.36 2.36 8.07
N MET A 119 2.63 2.32 9.18
CA MET A 119 1.82 3.45 9.61
C MET A 119 2.64 4.37 10.53
N VAL A 120 2.36 5.67 10.46
CA VAL A 120 2.98 6.70 11.30
C VAL A 120 1.97 7.19 12.31
N GLY A 121 2.36 7.27 13.58
CA GLY A 121 1.51 7.78 14.66
C GLY A 121 0.56 6.73 15.24
N ILE A 122 0.90 5.44 15.16
CA ILE A 122 0.15 4.40 15.86
C ILE A 122 0.27 4.67 17.37
N PRO A 123 -0.80 4.57 18.19
CA PRO A 123 -0.67 4.65 19.64
C PRO A 123 0.40 3.67 20.16
N GLY A 124 1.36 4.18 20.95
CA GLY A 124 2.50 3.40 21.46
C GLY A 124 3.75 3.38 20.57
N GLN A 125 3.71 4.00 19.38
CA GLN A 125 4.86 4.15 18.50
C GLN A 125 5.71 5.38 18.90
N ASP A 126 6.90 5.13 19.44
CA ASP A 126 7.88 6.19 19.70
C ASP A 126 8.83 6.43 18.52
N TYR A 127 9.69 7.44 18.65
CA TYR A 127 10.65 7.81 17.61
C TYR A 127 11.68 6.72 17.32
N GLU A 128 12.04 5.88 18.30
CA GLU A 128 13.01 4.81 18.10
C GLU A 128 12.40 3.72 17.23
N ILE A 129 11.13 3.35 17.49
CA ILE A 129 10.38 2.44 16.63
C ILE A 129 10.30 2.97 15.21
N LEU A 130 9.92 4.24 15.02
CA LEU A 130 9.78 4.81 13.68
C LEU A 130 11.12 4.94 12.94
N ALA A 131 12.22 5.20 13.65
CA ALA A 131 13.56 5.18 13.07
C ALA A 131 13.96 3.76 12.64
N ASN A 132 13.68 2.76 13.48
CA ASN A 132 13.93 1.35 13.17
C ASN A 132 13.09 0.88 11.97
N ASP A 133 11.84 1.34 11.84
CA ASP A 133 10.99 1.08 10.66
C ASP A 133 11.69 1.49 9.35
N ILE A 134 12.31 2.68 9.34
CA ILE A 134 13.05 3.20 8.18
C ILE A 134 14.30 2.33 7.91
N MET A 135 15.01 1.93 8.97
CA MET A 135 16.19 1.07 8.82
C MET A 135 15.81 -0.32 8.29
N THR A 136 14.70 -0.89 8.75
CA THR A 136 14.17 -2.17 8.26
C THR A 136 13.84 -2.10 6.77
N PHE A 137 13.35 -0.97 6.24
CA PHE A 137 13.15 -0.83 4.79
C PHE A 137 14.44 -1.02 3.99
N LYS A 138 15.55 -0.46 4.50
CA LYS A 138 16.87 -0.58 3.89
C LYS A 138 17.40 -2.01 4.01
N GLU A 139 17.28 -2.62 5.17
CA GLU A 139 17.72 -4.00 5.43
C GLU A 139 17.03 -5.01 4.52
N LEU A 140 15.74 -4.81 4.24
CA LEU A 140 14.96 -5.64 3.33
C LEU A 140 15.14 -5.29 1.84
N ASP A 141 15.88 -4.22 1.52
CA ASP A 141 16.07 -3.69 0.16
C ASP A 141 14.77 -3.59 -0.66
N LEU A 142 13.73 -3.01 -0.06
CA LEU A 142 12.38 -3.00 -0.64
C LEU A 142 12.30 -2.23 -1.97
N ASP A 143 11.59 -2.80 -2.94
CA ASP A 143 11.33 -2.14 -4.22
C ASP A 143 10.26 -1.06 -4.11
N MET A 144 9.30 -1.22 -3.21
CA MET A 144 8.26 -0.24 -2.90
C MET A 144 8.10 -0.02 -1.39
N ILE A 145 7.93 1.23 -0.97
CA ILE A 145 7.80 1.59 0.45
C ILE A 145 6.63 2.54 0.66
N GLY A 146 5.51 2.04 1.20
CA GLY A 146 4.33 2.83 1.53
C GLY A 146 4.38 3.37 2.95
N VAL A 147 4.41 4.69 3.10
CA VAL A 147 4.31 5.38 4.39
C VAL A 147 2.99 6.16 4.42
N GLY A 148 2.21 6.01 5.48
CA GLY A 148 0.97 6.77 5.65
C GLY A 148 0.62 6.97 7.12
N PRO A 149 -0.18 7.99 7.45
CA PRO A 149 -0.62 8.22 8.81
C PRO A 149 -1.54 7.08 9.27
N TYR A 150 -1.52 6.78 10.57
CA TYR A 150 -2.57 6.02 11.21
C TYR A 150 -3.83 6.89 11.30
N ILE A 151 -4.95 6.43 10.73
CA ILE A 151 -6.23 7.13 10.83
C ILE A 151 -7.16 6.26 11.71
N PRO A 152 -7.57 6.74 12.89
CA PRO A 152 -8.37 5.95 13.80
C PRO A 152 -9.77 5.69 13.24
N HIS A 153 -10.16 4.42 13.16
CA HIS A 153 -11.51 4.03 12.80
C HIS A 153 -12.36 3.84 14.06
N PRO A 154 -13.49 4.55 14.23
CA PRO A 154 -14.26 4.55 15.49
C PRO A 154 -14.82 3.18 15.86
N CYS A 155 -15.08 2.30 14.89
CA CYS A 155 -15.53 0.92 15.13
C CYS A 155 -14.39 -0.09 15.39
N THR A 156 -13.20 0.37 15.80
CA THR A 156 -12.05 -0.51 16.11
C THR A 156 -11.52 -0.22 17.49
N SER A 157 -11.00 -1.24 18.19
CA SER A 157 -10.52 -1.08 19.56
C SER A 157 -9.38 -0.08 19.71
N LEU A 158 -8.56 0.11 18.68
CA LEU A 158 -7.51 1.12 18.69
C LEU A 158 -8.06 2.52 18.44
N GLY A 159 -9.10 2.65 17.59
CA GLY A 159 -9.70 3.92 17.25
C GLY A 159 -10.67 4.46 18.30
N ASP A 160 -11.37 3.59 19.05
CA ASP A 160 -12.20 3.98 20.19
C ASP A 160 -11.40 4.14 21.51
N GLY A 161 -10.12 3.74 21.49
CA GLY A 161 -9.21 3.83 22.64
C GLY A 161 -9.42 2.78 23.72
N SER A 162 -10.21 1.72 23.47
CA SER A 162 -10.35 0.57 24.36
C SER A 162 -9.07 -0.26 24.42
N LEU A 163 -8.33 -0.35 23.31
CA LEU A 163 -6.98 -0.89 23.23
C LEU A 163 -5.97 0.25 23.45
N LYS A 164 -5.14 0.12 24.49
CA LYS A 164 -4.14 1.12 24.86
C LYS A 164 -2.73 0.50 24.85
N PRO A 165 -2.02 0.60 23.72
CA PRO A 165 -0.63 0.17 23.64
C PRO A 165 0.25 0.86 24.69
N VAL A 166 1.24 0.14 25.20
CA VAL A 166 2.21 0.68 26.16
C VAL A 166 3.22 1.53 25.40
N LEU A 167 3.39 2.78 25.83
CA LEU A 167 4.39 3.69 25.31
C LEU A 167 5.64 3.65 26.20
N LYS A 168 6.80 3.33 25.62
CA LYS A 168 8.09 3.29 26.33
C LYS A 168 8.85 4.62 26.24
N GLY A 169 8.82 5.28 25.07
CA GLY A 169 9.48 6.56 24.82
C GLY A 169 8.53 7.74 24.55
N ALA A 170 9.02 8.73 23.81
CA ALA A 170 8.19 9.84 23.35
C ALA A 170 7.41 9.43 22.09
N GLN A 171 6.08 9.40 22.20
CA GLN A 171 5.16 9.10 21.09
C GLN A 171 5.43 10.01 19.90
N VAL A 172 5.49 9.43 18.70
CA VAL A 172 5.54 10.23 17.47
C VAL A 172 4.16 10.88 17.24
N PRO A 173 4.12 12.17 16.87
CA PRO A 173 2.88 12.82 16.45
C PRO A 173 2.15 12.03 15.35
N ASN A 174 0.85 11.82 15.53
CA ASN A 174 -0.02 11.30 14.48
C ASN A 174 -0.56 12.47 13.65
N ASP A 175 0.32 13.07 12.85
CA ASP A 175 -0.02 14.20 11.99
C ASP A 175 0.61 14.10 10.61
N GLU A 176 0.20 15.03 9.75
CA GLU A 176 0.70 15.13 8.38
C GLU A 176 2.21 15.37 8.35
N LEU A 177 2.70 16.30 9.17
CA LEU A 177 4.10 16.72 9.16
C LEU A 177 5.04 15.55 9.51
N MET A 178 4.70 14.76 10.52
CA MET A 178 5.48 13.59 10.92
C MET A 178 5.48 12.52 9.83
N THR A 179 4.34 12.31 9.17
CA THR A 179 4.25 11.40 8.02
C THR A 179 5.16 11.89 6.88
N LEU A 180 5.11 13.18 6.53
CA LEU A 180 5.94 13.78 5.48
C LEU A 180 7.44 13.72 5.81
N LYS A 181 7.82 13.93 7.07
CA LYS A 181 9.20 13.74 7.55
C LYS A 181 9.65 12.29 7.35
N THR A 182 8.78 11.33 7.67
CA THR A 182 9.05 9.90 7.49
C THR A 182 9.24 9.57 5.99
N VAL A 183 8.36 10.07 5.11
CA VAL A 183 8.52 9.92 3.64
C VAL A 183 9.86 10.48 3.16
N ALA A 184 10.25 11.66 3.62
CA ALA A 184 11.52 12.29 3.23
C ALA A 184 12.74 11.50 3.70
N LEU A 185 12.75 11.04 4.96
CA LEU A 185 13.82 10.22 5.48
C LEU A 185 13.90 8.86 4.78
N THR A 186 12.77 8.22 4.50
CA THR A 186 12.71 6.99 3.70
C THR A 186 13.32 7.19 2.32
N ARG A 187 13.05 8.30 1.62
CA ARG A 187 13.69 8.59 0.33
C ARG A 187 15.21 8.73 0.46
N LEU A 188 15.72 9.36 1.51
CA LEU A 188 17.17 9.51 1.71
C LEU A 188 17.84 8.17 1.99
N VAL A 189 17.20 7.31 2.78
CA VAL A 189 17.72 5.99 3.16
C VAL A 189 17.58 4.96 2.03
N CYS A 190 16.49 5.03 1.27
CA CYS A 190 16.12 4.12 0.18
C CYS A 190 15.95 4.89 -1.15
N PRO A 191 17.04 5.44 -1.74
CA PRO A 191 16.96 6.43 -2.82
C PRO A 191 16.34 5.91 -4.12
N TYR A 192 16.35 4.59 -4.36
CA TYR A 192 15.86 3.98 -5.60
C TYR A 192 14.48 3.35 -5.48
N SER A 193 13.91 3.26 -4.28
CA SER A 193 12.62 2.60 -4.06
C SER A 193 11.47 3.45 -4.60
N ASN A 194 10.40 2.79 -5.03
CA ASN A 194 9.15 3.45 -5.40
C ASN A 194 8.35 3.77 -4.13
N ILE A 195 8.03 5.04 -3.90
CA ILE A 195 7.35 5.51 -2.70
C ILE A 195 6.03 6.16 -3.13
N PRO A 196 4.86 5.60 -2.76
CA PRO A 196 3.58 6.22 -3.05
C PRO A 196 3.29 7.40 -2.11
N SER A 197 2.73 8.46 -2.68
CA SER A 197 1.99 9.45 -1.91
C SER A 197 0.61 8.85 -1.63
N THR A 198 0.41 8.40 -0.39
CA THR A 198 -0.70 7.51 -0.04
C THR A 198 -2.03 8.25 0.04
N THR A 199 -3.13 7.54 -0.24
CA THR A 199 -4.49 8.10 -0.05
C THR A 199 -4.75 8.49 1.41
N ALA A 200 -4.10 7.85 2.39
CA ALA A 200 -4.23 8.21 3.79
C ALA A 200 -3.71 9.63 4.07
N LEU A 201 -2.58 10.01 3.46
CA LEU A 201 -2.06 11.38 3.52
C LEU A 201 -3.05 12.38 2.89
N ALA A 202 -3.63 12.02 1.74
CA ALA A 202 -4.66 12.80 1.07
C ALA A 202 -6.01 12.87 1.84
N THR A 203 -6.22 11.98 2.80
CA THR A 203 -7.43 11.98 3.65
C THR A 203 -7.27 12.97 4.80
N ILE A 204 -6.09 13.04 5.41
CA ILE A 204 -5.81 13.99 6.51
C ILE A 204 -5.53 15.41 6.00
N ASP A 205 -4.97 15.57 4.79
CA ASP A 205 -4.93 16.83 4.04
C ASP A 205 -5.55 16.63 2.65
N LYS A 206 -6.81 17.07 2.52
CA LYS A 206 -7.60 16.99 1.28
C LYS A 206 -7.16 17.99 0.22
N GLU A 207 -6.52 19.08 0.64
CA GLU A 207 -6.09 20.14 -0.26
C GLU A 207 -4.80 19.73 -0.96
N SER A 208 -3.74 19.43 -0.20
CA SER A 208 -2.38 19.31 -0.74
C SER A 208 -1.64 18.03 -0.34
N GLY A 209 -2.25 17.11 0.42
CA GLY A 209 -1.53 15.96 1.00
C GLY A 209 -0.86 15.07 -0.05
N ARG A 210 -1.47 14.90 -1.24
CA ARG A 210 -0.86 14.13 -2.33
C ARG A 210 0.40 14.81 -2.86
N GLU A 211 0.31 16.10 -3.18
CA GLU A 211 1.39 16.95 -3.69
C GLU A 211 2.52 17.02 -2.70
N LEU A 212 2.21 17.26 -1.42
CA LEU A 212 3.20 17.32 -0.36
C LEU A 212 3.98 16.01 -0.27
N GLY A 213 3.32 14.86 -0.31
CA GLY A 213 4.03 13.57 -0.38
C GLY A 213 4.96 13.48 -1.59
N LEU A 214 4.50 13.86 -2.79
CA LEU A 214 5.30 13.87 -4.02
C LEU A 214 6.50 14.84 -3.95
N MET A 215 6.34 15.98 -3.28
CA MET A 215 7.38 17.00 -3.06
C MET A 215 8.34 16.67 -1.91
N ARG A 216 8.09 15.57 -1.19
CA ARG A 216 8.89 15.12 -0.04
C ARG A 216 9.51 13.74 -0.25
N GLY A 217 9.50 13.22 -1.48
CA GLY A 217 10.24 12.00 -1.83
C GLY A 217 9.39 10.91 -2.47
N ALA A 218 8.07 11.04 -2.47
CA ALA A 218 7.21 10.11 -3.21
C ALA A 218 7.31 10.30 -4.73
N ASN A 219 7.12 9.21 -5.45
CA ASN A 219 7.14 9.17 -6.92
C ASN A 219 6.02 8.32 -7.52
N ILE A 220 5.11 7.79 -6.70
CA ILE A 220 3.94 7.01 -7.15
C ILE A 220 2.65 7.66 -6.61
N VAL A 221 1.57 7.59 -7.39
CA VAL A 221 0.19 7.84 -6.93
C VAL A 221 -0.65 6.63 -7.30
N MET A 222 -1.65 6.29 -6.48
CA MET A 222 -2.51 5.12 -6.69
C MET A 222 -3.99 5.55 -6.75
N PRO A 223 -4.50 5.94 -7.93
CA PRO A 223 -5.92 6.27 -8.12
C PRO A 223 -6.82 5.08 -7.83
N ASN A 224 -8.00 5.33 -7.26
CA ASN A 224 -8.96 4.28 -6.96
C ASN A 224 -9.88 4.00 -8.16
N LEU A 225 -9.77 2.80 -8.73
CA LEU A 225 -10.62 2.32 -9.83
C LEU A 225 -11.75 1.39 -9.38
N THR A 226 -11.90 1.15 -8.07
CA THR A 226 -12.97 0.31 -7.54
C THR A 226 -14.33 0.91 -7.90
N PRO A 227 -15.28 0.13 -8.44
CA PRO A 227 -16.62 0.63 -8.75
C PRO A 227 -17.30 1.24 -7.52
N PRO A 228 -18.05 2.35 -7.65
CA PRO A 228 -18.61 3.08 -6.50
C PRO A 228 -19.41 2.20 -5.52
N LYS A 229 -20.21 1.25 -6.02
CA LYS A 229 -20.99 0.30 -5.20
C LYS A 229 -20.16 -0.55 -4.24
N TYR A 230 -18.89 -0.81 -4.56
CA TYR A 230 -17.97 -1.56 -3.68
C TYR A 230 -17.03 -0.63 -2.93
N ARG A 231 -16.70 0.53 -3.49
CA ARG A 231 -15.74 1.48 -2.91
C ARG A 231 -16.16 1.95 -1.53
N VAL A 232 -17.45 2.23 -1.33
CA VAL A 232 -18.01 2.66 -0.04
C VAL A 232 -17.94 1.59 1.04
N LEU A 233 -17.80 0.31 0.65
CA LEU A 233 -17.69 -0.81 1.59
C LEU A 233 -16.24 -1.11 1.99
N TYR A 234 -15.26 -0.55 1.27
CA TYR A 234 -13.85 -0.79 1.52
C TYR A 234 -13.26 0.30 2.43
N GLU A 235 -13.67 0.25 3.70
CA GLU A 235 -13.39 1.25 4.74
C GLU A 235 -12.27 0.78 5.68
N ILE A 236 -11.01 0.92 5.23
CA ILE A 236 -9.83 0.69 6.09
C ILE A 236 -9.61 1.81 7.13
N TYR A 237 -10.20 2.99 6.89
CA TYR A 237 -10.30 4.15 7.77
C TYR A 237 -11.44 5.05 7.25
N PRO A 238 -12.06 5.87 8.12
CA PRO A 238 -13.20 6.70 7.74
C PRO A 238 -12.82 7.84 6.79
N ASP A 239 -13.84 8.42 6.14
CA ASP A 239 -13.74 9.64 5.33
C ASP A 239 -12.69 9.62 4.21
N LYS A 240 -12.41 8.43 3.69
CA LYS A 240 -11.39 8.20 2.65
C LYS A 240 -11.55 9.16 1.47
N ALA A 241 -10.47 9.87 1.14
CA ALA A 241 -10.44 10.74 -0.03
C ALA A 241 -10.84 9.98 -1.30
N CYS A 242 -11.58 10.65 -2.20
CA CYS A 242 -12.11 10.11 -3.47
C CYS A 242 -13.20 9.02 -3.33
N ALA A 243 -13.93 8.97 -2.22
CA ALA A 243 -15.07 8.06 -2.08
C ALA A 243 -16.15 8.25 -3.17
N ASN A 244 -16.37 9.48 -3.63
CA ASN A 244 -17.51 9.84 -4.51
C ASN A 244 -17.13 10.27 -5.95
N GLU A 245 -15.86 10.26 -6.33
CA GLU A 245 -15.41 10.74 -7.66
C GLU A 245 -15.36 9.60 -8.70
N THR A 246 -15.68 9.86 -9.98
CA THR A 246 -15.51 8.84 -11.03
C THR A 246 -14.02 8.65 -11.38
N ALA A 247 -13.65 7.51 -11.96
CA ALA A 247 -12.27 7.20 -12.33
C ALA A 247 -11.69 8.23 -13.33
N GLU A 248 -12.50 8.68 -14.28
CA GLU A 248 -12.13 9.65 -15.30
C GLU A 248 -11.93 11.05 -14.72
N GLN A 249 -12.82 11.48 -13.81
CA GLN A 249 -12.71 12.76 -13.11
C GLN A 249 -11.46 12.81 -12.23
N CYS A 250 -11.17 11.71 -11.53
CA CYS A 250 -9.95 11.54 -10.76
C CYS A 250 -8.69 11.69 -11.63
N THR A 251 -8.71 11.16 -12.86
CA THR A 251 -7.51 11.13 -13.72
C THR A 251 -7.12 12.51 -14.21
N LEU A 252 -8.07 13.26 -14.78
CA LEU A 252 -7.80 14.62 -15.29
C LEU A 252 -7.40 15.58 -14.17
N CYS A 253 -8.10 15.51 -13.03
CA CYS A 253 -7.76 16.29 -11.84
C CYS A 253 -6.34 15.95 -11.34
N LEU A 254 -6.00 14.66 -11.30
CA LEU A 254 -4.69 14.22 -10.85
C LEU A 254 -3.56 14.67 -11.79
N GLU A 255 -3.78 14.65 -13.11
CA GLU A 255 -2.79 15.11 -14.09
C GLU A 255 -2.45 16.58 -13.86
N GLN A 256 -3.46 17.45 -13.77
CA GLN A 256 -3.27 18.89 -13.51
C GLN A 256 -2.55 19.15 -12.18
N ARG A 257 -2.89 18.37 -11.13
CA ARG A 257 -2.24 18.47 -9.81
C ARG A 257 -0.77 18.03 -9.83
N ILE A 258 -0.43 17.01 -10.63
CA ILE A 258 0.97 16.57 -10.80
C ILE A 258 1.76 17.62 -11.60
N GLU A 259 1.17 18.19 -12.65
CA GLU A 259 1.82 19.22 -13.47
C GLU A 259 2.03 20.53 -12.70
N SER A 260 1.08 20.92 -11.84
CA SER A 260 1.18 22.17 -11.06
C SER A 260 2.38 22.20 -10.10
N ILE A 261 2.88 21.04 -9.67
CA ILE A 261 4.09 20.89 -8.86
C ILE A 261 5.35 20.61 -9.69
N GLY A 262 5.30 20.84 -11.01
CA GLY A 262 6.43 20.70 -11.92
C GLY A 262 6.84 19.24 -12.18
N ARG A 263 5.92 18.29 -12.02
CA ARG A 263 6.15 16.86 -12.28
C ARG A 263 5.43 16.44 -13.57
N ARG A 264 5.74 15.22 -14.03
CA ARG A 264 5.11 14.60 -15.20
C ARG A 264 4.66 13.19 -14.88
N ILE A 265 3.58 12.75 -15.53
CA ILE A 265 3.11 11.38 -15.41
C ILE A 265 4.12 10.43 -16.07
N GLY A 266 4.43 9.33 -15.39
CA GLY A 266 5.29 8.28 -15.93
C GLY A 266 4.55 7.37 -16.91
N SER A 267 5.27 6.79 -17.87
CA SER A 267 4.73 5.81 -18.80
C SER A 267 5.21 4.39 -18.48
N GLY A 268 4.39 3.40 -18.86
CA GLY A 268 4.71 1.99 -18.66
C GLY A 268 4.65 1.55 -17.19
N PRO A 269 5.20 0.36 -16.87
CA PRO A 269 4.94 -0.29 -15.59
C PRO A 269 5.60 0.40 -14.38
N GLY A 270 6.60 1.26 -14.59
CA GLY A 270 7.21 2.04 -13.50
C GLY A 270 7.92 1.21 -12.42
N GLY A 271 8.49 0.05 -12.78
CA GLY A 271 9.27 -0.78 -11.85
C GLY A 271 10.50 -0.07 -11.27
N ARG A 272 11.05 -0.61 -10.18
CA ARG A 272 12.22 -0.03 -9.50
C ARG A 272 13.42 -0.03 -10.45
N ARG A 273 14.07 1.13 -10.60
CA ARG A 273 15.35 1.21 -11.32
C ARG A 273 16.47 0.93 -10.34
N ARG A 274 17.04 -0.28 -10.39
CA ARG A 274 18.23 -0.63 -9.61
C ARG A 274 19.46 0.00 -10.27
N ASN A 275 20.42 0.42 -9.45
CA ASN A 275 21.76 0.78 -9.92
C ASN A 275 22.56 -0.47 -10.29
#